data_AF-A0A6N8XE21-F1
#
_entry.id   AF-A0A6N8XE21-F1
#
_cell.length_a   1.000
_cell.length_b   1.000
_cell.length_c   1.000
_cell.angle_alpha   90.00
_cell.angle_beta   90.00
_cell.angle_gamma   90.00
#
_symmetry.space_group_name_H-M   'P 1'
#
loop_
_entity.id
_entity.type
_entity.pdbx_description
1 polymer ?
#
loop_
_entity_poly.entity_id
_entity_poly.type
_entity_poly.pdbx_seq_one_letter_code
_entity_poly.pdbx_strand_id
1 'polypeptide(L)'
;MIEVDDGIVDALSGFVSAAFAYVSRPERYTDAAKPAEEFVSLLLHLIRLKFRLLTDPAVYATAVKTRRWLPDGGWRRITSSSPVLGRLRGTLIEGLVLLLKQGKVSRELAEVHEQLSPTQRDANKELAVVAAQERDLAPDMRTWLETGEYDIKDDEVGLSESDDTAIAIALLAASDLPDIDASSLPDMINERSVRPETIAGIRTLAMRSAELKSQVQSIAKRRSLSIFGEVNEEVDFSPYAHRNVGKAGSLRVKIIKPGVEAAVRRGSRVVVRAIVE
;
A
#
# COMPACT_ATOMS: atom_id res chain seq x y z
N MET A 1 -12.28 -0.56 -22.35
CA MET A 1 -12.78 -1.84 -22.89
C MET A 1 -12.24 -2.93 -21.96
N ILE A 2 -12.96 -3.31 -20.90
CA ILE A 2 -14.13 -4.20 -20.88
C ILE A 2 -15.15 -3.69 -19.84
N GLU A 3 -16.38 -3.41 -20.30
CA GLU A 3 -17.53 -2.84 -19.59
C GLU A 3 -18.54 -3.95 -19.17
N VAL A 4 -18.03 -5.13 -18.77
CA VAL A 4 -18.87 -6.35 -18.61
C VAL A 4 -19.14 -6.74 -17.14
N ASP A 5 -18.50 -6.08 -16.16
CA ASP A 5 -18.49 -6.56 -14.76
C ASP A 5 -19.50 -5.89 -13.81
N ASP A 6 -20.06 -4.71 -14.14
CA ASP A 6 -21.15 -4.09 -13.33
C ASP A 6 -22.36 -5.02 -13.22
N GLY A 7 -22.59 -5.84 -14.24
CA GLY A 7 -23.69 -6.80 -14.30
C GLY A 7 -23.67 -7.85 -13.18
N ILE A 8 -22.51 -8.19 -12.60
CA ILE A 8 -22.46 -9.19 -11.51
C ILE A 8 -22.92 -8.57 -10.19
N VAL A 9 -22.43 -7.37 -9.88
CA VAL A 9 -22.83 -6.64 -8.67
C VAL A 9 -24.31 -6.28 -8.75
N ASP A 10 -24.77 -5.83 -9.92
CA ASP A 10 -26.18 -5.53 -10.18
C ASP A 10 -27.05 -6.78 -10.09
N ALA A 11 -26.61 -7.92 -10.66
CA ALA A 11 -27.31 -9.19 -10.55
C ALA A 11 -27.38 -9.68 -9.09
N LEU A 12 -26.31 -9.54 -8.31
CA LEU A 12 -26.29 -9.88 -6.88
C LEU A 12 -27.22 -8.98 -6.07
N SER A 13 -27.18 -7.67 -6.33
CA SER A 13 -28.07 -6.70 -5.68
C SER A 13 -29.54 -6.96 -6.03
N GLY A 14 -29.82 -7.26 -7.30
CA GLY A 14 -31.14 -7.68 -7.78
C GLY A 14 -31.62 -8.98 -7.13
N PHE A 15 -30.75 -9.99 -7.05
CA PHE A 15 -31.03 -11.25 -6.38
C PHE A 15 -31.37 -11.04 -4.90
N VAL A 16 -30.58 -10.23 -4.16
CA VAL A 16 -30.85 -9.94 -2.73
C VAL A 16 -32.20 -9.26 -2.55
N SER A 17 -32.53 -8.34 -3.46
CA SER A 17 -33.78 -7.59 -3.40
C SER A 17 -35.00 -8.48 -3.72
N ALA A 18 -34.86 -9.37 -4.70
CA ALA A 18 -35.87 -10.37 -5.03
C ALA A 18 -36.05 -11.41 -3.92
N ALA A 19 -34.95 -11.90 -3.35
CA ALA A 19 -34.96 -12.84 -2.23
C ALA A 19 -35.57 -12.20 -0.97
N PHE A 20 -35.30 -10.92 -0.70
CA PHE A 20 -35.96 -10.19 0.38
C PHE A 20 -37.48 -10.23 0.24
N ALA A 21 -38.01 -9.85 -0.92
CA ALA A 21 -39.46 -9.85 -1.18
C ALA A 21 -40.12 -11.23 -0.95
N TYR A 22 -39.34 -12.31 -1.06
CA TYR A 22 -39.76 -13.67 -0.77
C TYR A 22 -39.65 -14.04 0.73
N VAL A 23 -38.54 -13.70 1.38
CA VAL A 23 -38.22 -14.02 2.78
C VAL A 23 -39.02 -13.16 3.77
N SER A 24 -39.34 -11.91 3.43
CA SER A 24 -40.14 -11.01 4.27
C SER A 24 -41.60 -11.45 4.44
N ARG A 25 -42.04 -12.53 3.78
CA ARG A 25 -43.38 -13.09 3.97
C ARG A 25 -43.39 -13.86 5.30
N PRO A 26 -44.05 -13.34 6.34
CA PRO A 26 -43.94 -13.87 7.70
C PRO A 26 -44.45 -15.31 7.84
N GLU A 27 -45.28 -15.77 6.90
CA GLU A 27 -45.89 -17.10 6.87
C GLU A 27 -44.91 -18.23 6.47
N ARG A 28 -43.72 -17.91 5.91
CA ARG A 28 -42.86 -18.92 5.26
C ARG A 28 -41.50 -19.15 5.92
N TYR A 29 -40.96 -18.20 6.68
CA TYR A 29 -39.63 -18.33 7.28
C TYR A 29 -39.65 -17.96 8.76
N THR A 30 -39.51 -18.98 9.61
CA THR A 30 -39.32 -18.83 11.06
C THR A 30 -37.88 -18.47 11.44
N ASP A 31 -36.92 -18.64 10.51
CA ASP A 31 -35.49 -18.37 10.73
C ASP A 31 -34.85 -17.70 9.49
N ALA A 32 -34.96 -16.37 9.41
CA ALA A 32 -34.38 -15.57 8.33
C ALA A 32 -32.84 -15.45 8.38
N ALA A 33 -32.19 -16.02 9.41
CA ALA A 33 -30.73 -16.02 9.53
C ALA A 33 -30.06 -17.00 8.55
N LYS A 34 -30.64 -18.19 8.35
CA LYS A 34 -30.08 -19.20 7.45
C LYS A 34 -29.97 -18.73 5.99
N PRO A 35 -31.01 -18.13 5.38
CA PRO A 35 -30.89 -17.59 4.02
C PRO A 35 -29.80 -16.53 3.90
N ALA A 36 -29.63 -15.67 4.92
CA ALA A 36 -28.59 -14.65 4.92
C ALA A 36 -27.18 -15.27 4.92
N GLU A 37 -26.95 -16.31 5.73
CA GLU A 37 -25.67 -17.04 5.75
C GLU A 37 -25.40 -17.81 4.45
N GLU A 38 -26.42 -18.41 3.84
CA GLU A 38 -26.29 -19.07 2.54
C GLU A 38 -25.91 -18.08 1.44
N PHE A 39 -26.53 -16.89 1.44
CA PHE A 39 -26.16 -15.83 0.51
C PHE A 39 -24.72 -15.35 0.72
N VAL A 40 -24.29 -15.15 1.97
CA VAL A 40 -22.90 -14.78 2.25
C VAL A 40 -21.93 -15.89 1.83
N SER A 41 -22.31 -17.16 1.99
CA SER A 41 -21.52 -18.29 1.53
C SER A 41 -21.36 -18.28 0.00
N LEU A 42 -22.42 -17.92 -0.74
CA LEU A 42 -22.36 -17.73 -2.18
C LEU A 42 -21.40 -16.60 -2.56
N LEU A 43 -21.46 -15.45 -1.87
CA LEU A 43 -20.52 -14.34 -2.11
C LEU A 43 -19.06 -14.76 -1.89
N LEU A 44 -18.78 -15.47 -0.79
CA LEU A 44 -17.44 -16.01 -0.53
C LEU A 44 -16.98 -16.95 -1.65
N HIS A 45 -17.88 -17.77 -2.20
CA HIS A 45 -17.56 -18.65 -3.32
C HIS A 45 -17.25 -17.85 -4.59
N LEU A 46 -18.03 -16.79 -4.88
CA LEU A 46 -17.79 -15.92 -6.03
C LEU A 46 -16.46 -15.16 -5.92
N ILE A 47 -16.11 -14.64 -4.74
CA ILE A 47 -14.83 -13.97 -4.51
C ILE A 47 -13.66 -14.93 -4.77
N ARG A 48 -13.78 -16.19 -4.34
CA ARG A 48 -12.76 -17.23 -4.59
C ARG A 48 -12.61 -17.57 -6.08
N LEU A 49 -13.72 -17.57 -6.83
CA LEU A 49 -13.69 -17.82 -8.27
C LEU A 49 -13.13 -16.63 -9.06
N LYS A 50 -13.40 -15.41 -8.60
CA LYS A 50 -12.99 -14.16 -9.28
C LYS A 50 -12.26 -13.25 -8.30
N PHE A 51 -10.93 -13.40 -8.25
CA PHE A 51 -10.06 -12.64 -7.34
C PHE A 51 -10.23 -11.11 -7.42
N ARG A 52 -10.60 -10.55 -8.59
CA ARG A 52 -10.88 -9.10 -8.74
C ARG A 52 -11.98 -8.59 -7.79
N LEU A 53 -12.92 -9.45 -7.40
CA LEU A 53 -14.01 -9.11 -6.48
C LEU A 53 -13.53 -8.94 -5.03
N LEU A 54 -12.33 -9.43 -4.70
CA LEU A 54 -11.75 -9.34 -3.36
C LEU A 54 -11.61 -7.89 -2.88
N THR A 55 -11.31 -6.97 -3.81
CA THR A 55 -11.07 -5.55 -3.52
C THR A 55 -12.24 -4.65 -3.90
N ASP A 56 -13.39 -5.22 -4.29
CA ASP A 56 -14.56 -4.46 -4.72
C ASP A 56 -15.52 -4.23 -3.54
N PRO A 57 -15.68 -2.99 -3.05
CA PRO A 57 -16.56 -2.69 -1.92
C PRO A 57 -18.02 -3.05 -2.19
N ALA A 58 -18.48 -2.93 -3.44
CA ALA A 58 -19.88 -3.13 -3.79
C ALA A 58 -20.31 -4.58 -3.58
N VAL A 59 -19.41 -5.54 -3.79
CA VAL A 59 -19.64 -6.97 -3.53
C VAL A 59 -19.95 -7.21 -2.06
N TYR A 60 -19.13 -6.70 -1.14
CA TYR A 60 -19.36 -6.83 0.30
C TYR A 60 -20.58 -6.03 0.77
N ALA A 61 -20.86 -4.88 0.16
CA ALA A 61 -22.06 -4.10 0.45
C ALA A 61 -23.35 -4.88 0.15
N THR A 62 -23.34 -5.83 -0.81
CA THR A 62 -24.50 -6.71 -1.02
C THR A 62 -24.76 -7.64 0.17
N ALA A 63 -23.72 -8.09 0.89
CA ALA A 63 -23.89 -8.87 2.11
C ALA A 63 -24.61 -8.06 3.19
N VAL A 64 -24.25 -6.77 3.35
CA VAL A 64 -24.89 -5.88 4.33
C VAL A 64 -26.38 -5.70 4.04
N LYS A 65 -26.81 -5.73 2.77
CA LYS A 65 -28.24 -5.63 2.41
C LYS A 65 -29.09 -6.77 2.99
N THR A 66 -28.51 -7.94 3.27
CA THR A 66 -29.22 -9.06 3.93
C THR A 66 -29.65 -8.74 5.37
N ARG A 67 -29.08 -7.69 5.99
CA ARG A 67 -29.56 -7.12 7.26
C ARG A 67 -31.07 -6.87 7.25
N ARG A 68 -31.63 -6.45 6.11
CA ARG A 68 -33.07 -6.17 5.98
C ARG A 68 -33.94 -7.42 6.21
N TRP A 69 -33.39 -8.60 5.98
CA TRP A 69 -34.11 -9.88 6.10
C TRP A 69 -34.33 -10.27 7.56
N LEU A 70 -33.55 -9.68 8.46
CA LEU A 70 -33.52 -10.03 9.87
C LEU A 70 -34.39 -9.07 10.68
N PRO A 71 -35.02 -9.57 11.77
CA PRO A 71 -35.70 -8.71 12.72
C PRO A 71 -34.73 -7.79 13.45
N ASP A 72 -35.26 -6.78 14.15
CA ASP A 72 -34.47 -5.82 14.92
C ASP A 72 -33.50 -6.53 15.88
N GLY A 73 -32.22 -6.12 15.86
CA GLY A 73 -31.16 -6.74 16.65
C GLY A 73 -30.65 -8.10 16.13
N GLY A 74 -31.35 -8.74 15.19
CA GLY A 74 -30.94 -10.01 14.57
C GLY A 74 -29.61 -9.89 13.81
N TRP A 75 -29.36 -8.75 13.18
CA TRP A 75 -28.08 -8.46 12.52
C TRP A 75 -26.89 -8.50 13.48
N ARG A 76 -27.01 -7.86 14.65
CA ARG A 76 -25.93 -7.85 15.63
C ARG A 76 -25.62 -9.26 16.13
N ARG A 77 -26.67 -10.05 16.36
CA ARG A 77 -26.55 -11.45 16.78
C ARG A 77 -25.78 -12.27 15.73
N ILE A 78 -26.21 -12.21 14.47
CA ILE A 78 -25.59 -13.00 13.40
C ILE A 78 -24.14 -12.55 13.12
N THR A 79 -23.83 -11.25 13.16
CA THR A 79 -22.45 -10.76 12.98
C THR A 79 -21.50 -11.21 14.09
N SER A 80 -22.02 -11.47 15.30
CA SER A 80 -21.23 -11.96 16.43
C SER A 80 -21.09 -13.49 16.43
N SER A 81 -22.13 -14.23 16.04
CA SER A 81 -22.16 -15.69 16.20
C SER A 81 -21.90 -16.48 14.91
N SER A 82 -22.09 -15.87 13.74
CA SER A 82 -22.00 -16.59 12.48
C SER A 82 -20.55 -16.76 12.02
N PRO A 83 -20.06 -18.00 11.84
CA PRO A 83 -18.72 -18.24 11.32
C PRO A 83 -18.58 -17.81 9.85
N VAL A 84 -19.69 -17.78 9.10
CA VAL A 84 -19.71 -17.42 7.69
C VAL A 84 -19.47 -15.91 7.52
N LEU A 85 -20.16 -15.09 8.32
CA LEU A 85 -19.94 -13.64 8.33
C LEU A 85 -18.53 -13.29 8.84
N GLY A 86 -18.03 -14.03 9.84
CA GLY A 86 -16.64 -13.89 10.30
C GLY A 86 -15.62 -14.16 9.18
N ARG A 87 -15.85 -15.19 8.36
CA ARG A 87 -15.01 -15.47 7.18
C ARG A 87 -15.09 -14.36 6.14
N LEU A 88 -16.29 -13.85 5.85
CA LEU A 88 -16.46 -12.71 4.92
C LEU A 88 -15.69 -11.48 5.42
N ARG A 89 -15.77 -11.16 6.72
CA ARG A 89 -14.96 -10.08 7.33
C ARG A 89 -13.48 -10.31 7.16
N GLY A 90 -12.98 -11.52 7.44
CA GLY A 90 -11.56 -11.85 7.23
C GLY A 90 -11.12 -11.64 5.78
N THR A 91 -11.92 -12.13 4.82
CA THR A 91 -11.65 -11.94 3.39
C THR A 91 -11.68 -10.47 2.97
N LEU A 92 -12.59 -9.66 3.53
CA LEU A 92 -12.62 -8.22 3.31
C LEU A 92 -11.34 -7.56 3.82
N ILE A 93 -10.93 -7.88 5.05
CA ILE A 93 -9.69 -7.37 5.67
C ILE A 93 -8.48 -7.73 4.80
N GLU A 94 -8.39 -8.97 4.30
CA GLU A 94 -7.32 -9.38 3.37
C GLU A 94 -7.30 -8.53 2.10
N GLY A 95 -8.47 -8.25 1.51
CA GLY A 95 -8.60 -7.36 0.36
C GLY A 95 -8.19 -5.92 0.66
N LEU A 96 -8.52 -5.42 1.85
CA LEU A 96 -8.14 -4.10 2.32
C LEU A 96 -6.62 -3.99 2.55
N VAL A 97 -6.00 -4.99 3.19
CA VAL A 97 -4.54 -5.08 3.37
C VAL A 97 -3.83 -5.14 2.01
N LEU A 98 -4.38 -5.89 1.05
CA LEU A 98 -3.84 -5.96 -0.31
C LEU A 98 -3.81 -4.58 -0.98
N LEU A 99 -4.88 -3.79 -0.86
CA LEU A 99 -4.91 -2.42 -1.38
C LEU A 99 -3.90 -1.51 -0.69
N LEU A 100 -3.78 -1.61 0.64
CA LEU A 100 -2.82 -0.80 1.40
C LEU A 100 -1.38 -1.15 1.06
N LYS A 101 -1.06 -2.43 0.83
CA LYS A 101 0.26 -2.85 0.32
C LYS A 101 0.57 -2.29 -1.08
N GLN A 102 -0.45 -1.92 -1.84
CA GLN A 102 -0.32 -1.22 -3.13
C GLN A 102 -0.31 0.31 -2.98
N GLY A 103 -0.37 0.84 -1.75
CA GLY A 103 -0.44 2.28 -1.48
C GLY A 103 -1.81 2.89 -1.76
N LYS A 104 -2.88 2.07 -1.84
CA LYS A 104 -4.25 2.53 -2.09
C LYS A 104 -5.10 2.38 -0.84
N VAL A 105 -5.81 3.44 -0.50
CA VAL A 105 -6.80 3.46 0.57
C VAL A 105 -8.20 3.31 -0.02
N SER A 106 -9.05 2.48 0.57
CA SER A 106 -10.49 2.42 0.25
C SER A 106 -11.30 2.64 1.51
N ARG A 107 -11.95 3.80 1.59
CA ARG A 107 -12.87 4.13 2.70
C ARG A 107 -14.13 3.28 2.63
N GLU A 108 -14.60 2.99 1.43
CA GLU A 108 -15.80 2.20 1.18
C GLU A 108 -15.66 0.78 1.73
N LEU A 109 -14.49 0.13 1.56
CA LEU A 109 -14.25 -1.18 2.17
C LEU A 109 -14.21 -1.11 3.69
N ALA A 110 -13.60 -0.06 4.25
CA ALA A 110 -13.57 0.14 5.70
C ALA A 110 -14.99 0.37 6.28
N GLU A 111 -15.81 1.17 5.60
CA GLU A 111 -17.22 1.40 5.98
C GLU A 111 -18.05 0.12 5.90
N VAL A 112 -17.80 -0.73 4.89
CA VAL A 112 -18.48 -2.03 4.79
C VAL A 112 -17.99 -3.00 5.88
N HIS A 113 -16.71 -2.98 6.23
CA HIS A 113 -16.18 -3.75 7.36
C HIS A 113 -16.82 -3.34 8.69
N GLU A 114 -17.00 -2.04 8.92
CA GLU A 114 -17.70 -1.52 10.08
C GLU A 114 -19.14 -2.04 10.14
N GLN A 115 -19.85 -2.02 9.02
CA GLN A 115 -21.24 -2.51 8.92
C GLN A 115 -21.38 -4.04 9.08
N LEU A 116 -20.36 -4.80 8.71
CA LEU A 116 -20.29 -6.26 8.90
C LEU A 116 -19.83 -6.66 10.30
N SER A 117 -19.33 -5.70 11.09
CA SER A 117 -18.86 -5.92 12.46
C SER A 117 -20.00 -5.81 13.48
N PRO A 118 -19.94 -6.53 14.62
CA PRO A 118 -20.96 -6.43 15.66
C PRO A 118 -21.10 -5.04 16.27
N THR A 119 -19.98 -4.33 16.39
CA THR A 119 -19.90 -2.95 16.85
C THR A 119 -18.75 -2.24 16.15
N GLN A 120 -18.80 -0.91 16.10
CA GLN A 120 -17.69 -0.07 15.64
C GLN A 120 -16.40 -0.30 16.45
N ARG A 121 -16.54 -0.56 17.76
CA ARG A 121 -15.40 -0.87 18.62
C ARG A 121 -14.71 -2.18 18.22
N ASP A 122 -15.49 -3.19 17.85
CA ASP A 122 -14.95 -4.47 17.38
C ASP A 122 -14.28 -4.29 16.01
N ALA A 123 -14.88 -3.50 15.12
CA ALA A 123 -14.29 -3.17 13.82
C ALA A 123 -12.90 -2.52 13.98
N ASN A 124 -12.81 -1.46 14.79
CA ASN A 124 -11.55 -0.76 15.04
C ASN A 124 -10.51 -1.67 15.70
N LYS A 125 -10.94 -2.55 16.62
CA LYS A 125 -10.04 -3.52 17.26
C LYS A 125 -9.47 -4.52 16.26
N GLU A 126 -10.29 -5.02 15.33
CA GLU A 126 -9.83 -5.94 14.27
C GLU A 126 -8.80 -5.27 13.37
N LEU A 127 -9.07 -4.05 12.90
CA LEU A 127 -8.14 -3.31 12.05
C LEU A 127 -6.83 -2.97 12.79
N ALA A 128 -6.88 -2.62 14.07
CA ALA A 128 -5.68 -2.37 14.88
C ALA A 128 -4.82 -3.63 15.09
N VAL A 129 -5.45 -4.80 15.27
CA VAL A 129 -4.72 -6.08 15.35
C VAL A 129 -4.01 -6.39 14.04
N VAL A 130 -4.67 -6.14 12.91
CA VAL A 130 -4.10 -6.35 11.56
C VAL A 130 -2.95 -5.38 11.31
N ALA A 131 -3.11 -4.09 11.66
CA ALA A 131 -2.07 -3.07 11.56
C ALA A 131 -0.79 -3.45 12.31
N ALA A 132 -0.94 -4.09 13.48
CA ALA A 132 0.18 -4.58 14.29
C ALA A 132 0.83 -5.86 13.73
N GLN A 133 0.08 -6.70 13.02
CA GLN A 133 0.58 -7.93 12.40
C GLN A 133 1.30 -7.67 11.08
N GLU A 134 0.79 -6.73 10.28
CA GLU A 134 1.31 -6.43 8.94
C GLU A 134 2.49 -5.46 9.01
N ARG A 135 3.70 -6.02 9.13
CA ARG A 135 4.96 -5.25 9.19
C ARG A 135 5.29 -4.52 7.90
N ASP A 136 4.83 -5.02 6.77
CA ASP A 136 5.14 -4.51 5.42
C ASP A 136 4.30 -3.30 4.99
N LEU A 137 3.37 -2.85 5.83
CA LEU A 137 2.56 -1.67 5.54
C LEU A 137 3.34 -0.38 5.76
N ALA A 138 3.15 0.57 4.84
CA ALA A 138 3.66 1.91 4.96
C ALA A 138 3.15 2.58 6.26
N PRO A 139 3.95 3.42 6.94
CA PRO A 139 3.55 3.96 8.25
C PRO A 139 2.28 4.82 8.24
N ASP A 140 2.01 5.52 7.13
CA ASP A 140 0.78 6.27 6.87
C ASP A 140 -0.43 5.34 6.71
N MET A 141 -0.27 4.23 5.96
CA MET A 141 -1.30 3.20 5.77
C MET A 141 -1.61 2.44 7.07
N ARG A 142 -0.57 2.18 7.90
CA ARG A 142 -0.74 1.62 9.24
C ARG A 142 -1.47 2.58 10.16
N THR A 143 -1.10 3.86 10.14
CA THR A 143 -1.81 4.89 10.92
C THR A 143 -3.28 4.96 10.51
N TRP A 144 -3.56 4.94 9.20
CA TRP A 144 -4.92 4.92 8.69
C TRP A 144 -5.75 3.72 9.18
N LEU A 145 -5.18 2.52 9.19
CA LEU A 145 -5.84 1.33 9.74
C LEU A 145 -6.17 1.46 11.23
N GLU A 146 -5.29 2.11 12.00
CA GLU A 146 -5.44 2.24 13.46
C GLU A 146 -6.43 3.34 13.85
N THR A 147 -6.42 4.47 13.15
CA THR A 147 -7.22 5.65 13.53
C THR A 147 -8.43 5.87 12.64
N GLY A 148 -8.49 5.29 11.44
CA GLY A 148 -9.46 5.62 10.41
C GLY A 148 -9.28 7.01 9.80
N GLU A 149 -8.42 7.83 10.39
CA GLU A 149 -8.08 9.17 9.93
C GLU A 149 -7.02 9.04 8.84
N TYR A 150 -7.44 9.25 7.60
CA TYR A 150 -6.49 9.51 6.52
C TYR A 150 -6.26 11.01 6.55
N ASP A 151 -5.18 11.45 7.18
CA ASP A 151 -4.67 12.81 7.03
C ASP A 151 -4.13 12.93 5.61
N ILE A 152 -5.05 13.02 4.64
CA ILE A 152 -4.78 13.72 3.41
C ILE A 152 -4.61 15.17 3.88
N LYS A 153 -3.38 15.54 4.24
CA LYS A 153 -2.95 16.80 3.70
C LYS A 153 -3.22 16.69 2.21
N ASP A 154 -4.17 17.48 1.74
CA ASP A 154 -4.23 17.93 0.34
C ASP A 154 -2.86 18.57 0.04
N ASP A 155 -1.82 17.76 -0.07
CA ASP A 155 -0.51 18.17 -0.53
C ASP A 155 -0.61 18.19 -2.04
N GLU A 156 -1.30 19.19 -2.61
CA GLU A 156 -1.11 19.66 -3.98
C GLU A 156 -0.59 18.58 -4.95
N VAL A 157 -1.35 17.47 -5.04
CA VAL A 157 -0.87 16.23 -5.66
C VAL A 157 -0.91 16.42 -7.16
N GLY A 158 0.24 16.86 -7.66
CA GLY A 158 0.54 17.08 -9.05
C GLY A 158 1.96 17.59 -9.26
N LEU A 159 2.53 18.30 -8.27
CA LEU A 159 3.85 18.94 -8.41
C LEU A 159 4.90 18.47 -7.38
N SER A 160 4.53 18.20 -6.11
CA SER A 160 5.53 17.87 -5.07
C SER A 160 6.13 16.46 -5.16
N GLU A 161 5.36 15.44 -5.55
CA GLU A 161 5.91 14.08 -5.72
C GLU A 161 6.90 14.00 -6.88
N SER A 162 6.67 14.77 -7.96
CA SER A 162 7.62 14.88 -9.06
C SER A 162 8.94 15.50 -8.61
N ASP A 163 8.86 16.57 -7.81
CA ASP A 163 10.04 17.28 -7.33
C ASP A 163 10.83 16.45 -6.31
N ASP A 164 10.17 15.84 -5.33
CA ASP A 164 10.84 14.97 -4.35
C ASP A 164 11.42 13.72 -5.03
N THR A 165 10.75 13.17 -6.05
CA THR A 165 11.28 12.07 -6.86
C THR A 165 12.49 12.51 -7.68
N ALA A 166 12.46 13.71 -8.29
CA ALA A 166 13.59 14.24 -9.04
C ALA A 166 14.80 14.50 -8.13
N ILE A 167 14.58 15.07 -6.94
CA ILE A 167 15.61 15.28 -5.93
C ILE A 167 16.15 13.93 -5.43
N ALA A 168 15.29 12.94 -5.20
CA ALA A 168 15.70 11.60 -4.79
C ALA A 168 16.55 10.89 -5.85
N ILE A 169 16.17 10.99 -7.13
CA ILE A 169 16.97 10.47 -8.25
C ILE A 169 18.32 11.20 -8.32
N ALA A 170 18.32 12.53 -8.19
CA ALA A 170 19.55 13.31 -8.16
C ALA A 170 20.44 12.94 -6.96
N LEU A 171 19.85 12.66 -5.80
CA LEU A 171 20.56 12.23 -4.59
C LEU A 171 21.24 10.87 -4.79
N LEU A 172 20.54 9.90 -5.39
CA LEU A 172 21.11 8.60 -5.75
C LEU A 172 22.23 8.74 -6.79
N ALA A 173 22.02 9.57 -7.81
CA ALA A 173 23.07 9.84 -8.80
C ALA A 173 24.29 10.53 -8.16
N ALA A 174 24.07 11.43 -7.20
CA ALA A 174 25.13 12.11 -6.48
C ALA A 174 25.86 11.21 -5.47
N SER A 175 25.21 10.19 -4.90
CA SER A 175 25.88 9.19 -4.06
C SER A 175 26.78 8.26 -4.86
N ASP A 176 26.44 8.00 -6.13
CA ASP A 176 27.27 7.21 -7.04
C ASP A 176 28.49 7.99 -7.56
N LEU A 177 28.53 9.33 -7.38
CA LEU A 177 29.69 10.12 -7.78
C LEU A 177 30.88 9.86 -6.84
N PRO A 178 32.06 9.51 -7.39
CA PRO A 178 33.26 9.29 -6.60
C PRO A 178 33.67 10.57 -5.89
N ASP A 179 34.11 10.43 -4.64
CA ASP A 179 34.75 11.52 -3.89
C ASP A 179 36.17 11.71 -4.43
N ILE A 180 36.27 12.44 -5.54
CA ILE A 180 37.54 12.84 -6.13
C ILE A 180 38.03 14.05 -5.34
N ASP A 181 39.00 13.84 -4.47
CA ASP A 181 39.74 14.93 -3.86
C ASP A 181 40.58 15.62 -4.95
N ALA A 182 40.23 16.86 -5.28
CA ALA A 182 40.93 17.62 -6.31
C ALA A 182 42.44 17.83 -5.97
N SER A 183 42.81 17.69 -4.69
CA SER A 183 44.19 17.78 -4.22
C SER A 183 45.01 16.51 -4.47
N SER A 184 44.38 15.33 -4.64
CA SER A 184 45.05 14.05 -4.91
C SER A 184 45.21 13.72 -6.40
N LEU A 185 44.52 14.48 -7.28
CA LEU A 185 44.64 14.37 -8.73
C LEU A 185 46.08 14.45 -9.31
N PRO A 186 47.00 15.31 -8.83
CA PRO A 186 48.38 15.33 -9.32
C PRO A 186 49.15 14.02 -9.04
N ASP A 187 48.79 13.26 -8.01
CA ASP A 187 49.43 11.96 -7.71
C ASP A 187 48.85 10.82 -8.56
N MET A 188 47.58 10.93 -8.98
CA MET A 188 46.88 9.91 -9.79
C MET A 188 47.14 10.05 -11.29
N ILE A 189 47.40 11.26 -11.76
CA ILE A 189 47.64 11.55 -13.17
C ILE A 189 49.15 11.61 -13.37
N ASN A 190 49.69 10.71 -14.19
CA ASN A 190 51.08 10.78 -14.63
C ASN A 190 51.31 12.12 -15.38
N GLU A 191 51.76 13.16 -14.65
CA GLU A 191 51.86 14.55 -15.13
C GLU A 191 52.72 14.69 -16.40
N ARG A 192 53.59 13.72 -16.68
CA ARG A 192 54.40 13.66 -17.91
C ARG A 192 53.63 13.27 -19.18
N SER A 193 52.45 12.65 -19.05
CA SER A 193 51.68 12.10 -20.17
C SER A 193 50.44 12.92 -20.53
N VAL A 194 50.05 13.86 -19.68
CA VAL A 194 48.80 14.63 -19.81
C VAL A 194 49.13 16.11 -19.89
N ARG A 195 48.53 16.79 -20.87
CA ARG A 195 48.71 18.23 -21.06
C ARG A 195 48.23 19.04 -19.83
N PRO A 196 48.96 20.06 -19.37
CA PRO A 196 48.59 20.86 -18.19
C PRO A 196 47.15 21.43 -18.24
N GLU A 197 46.67 21.80 -19.42
CA GLU A 197 45.31 22.32 -19.62
C GLU A 197 44.25 21.25 -19.34
N THR A 198 44.56 19.99 -19.62
CA THR A 198 43.66 18.86 -19.34
C THR A 198 43.59 18.57 -17.84
N ILE A 199 44.71 18.69 -17.13
CA ILE A 199 44.76 18.54 -15.67
C ILE A 199 43.94 19.64 -14.99
N ALA A 200 44.05 20.89 -15.45
CA ALA A 200 43.25 22.01 -14.96
C ALA A 200 41.74 21.80 -15.20
N GLY A 201 41.37 21.27 -16.37
CA GLY A 201 40.00 20.91 -16.70
C GLY A 201 39.43 19.81 -15.80
N ILE A 202 40.21 18.75 -15.53
CA ILE A 202 39.82 17.65 -14.63
C ILE A 202 39.63 18.16 -13.20
N ARG A 203 40.53 19.01 -12.70
CA ARG A 203 40.38 19.63 -11.36
C ARG A 203 39.11 20.46 -11.26
N THR A 204 38.83 21.28 -12.26
CA THR A 204 37.62 22.11 -12.30
C THR A 204 36.37 21.25 -12.32
N LEU A 205 36.38 20.14 -13.07
CA LEU A 205 35.27 19.19 -13.11
C LEU A 205 35.07 18.52 -11.75
N ALA A 206 36.14 18.07 -11.10
CA ALA A 206 36.10 17.45 -9.77
C ALA A 206 35.55 18.39 -8.69
N MET A 207 35.98 19.66 -8.71
CA MET A 207 35.44 20.69 -7.80
C MET A 207 33.94 20.92 -8.05
N ARG A 208 33.53 21.03 -9.31
CA ARG A 208 32.12 21.21 -9.67
C ARG A 208 31.26 20.00 -9.31
N SER A 209 31.76 18.78 -9.47
CA SER A 209 31.03 17.58 -9.06
C SER A 209 30.86 17.50 -7.55
N ALA A 210 31.89 17.88 -6.77
CA ALA A 210 31.79 17.95 -5.32
C ALA A 210 30.78 19.02 -4.87
N GLU A 211 30.79 20.19 -5.52
CA GLU A 211 29.83 21.25 -5.27
C GLU A 211 28.39 20.82 -5.58
N LEU A 212 28.16 20.20 -6.75
CA LEU A 212 26.85 19.66 -7.12
C LEU A 212 26.36 18.60 -6.12
N LYS A 213 27.23 17.67 -5.71
CA LYS A 213 26.93 16.65 -4.69
C LYS A 213 26.50 17.30 -3.37
N SER A 214 27.23 18.33 -2.91
CA SER A 214 26.89 19.07 -1.69
C SER A 214 25.55 19.81 -1.80
N GLN A 215 25.28 20.46 -2.95
CA GLN A 215 24.02 21.15 -3.20
C GLN A 215 22.83 20.20 -3.18
N VAL A 216 22.94 19.05 -3.86
CA VAL A 216 21.89 18.01 -3.87
C VAL A 216 21.66 17.46 -2.46
N GLN A 217 22.71 17.16 -1.71
CA GLN A 217 22.58 16.71 -0.32
C GLN A 217 21.93 17.77 0.59
N SER A 218 22.23 19.05 0.39
CA SER A 218 21.62 20.15 1.13
C SER A 218 20.11 20.27 0.83
N ILE A 219 19.74 20.18 -0.45
CA ILE A 219 18.33 20.19 -0.88
C ILE A 219 17.59 18.98 -0.30
N ALA A 220 18.16 17.79 -0.40
CA ALA A 220 17.59 16.56 0.15
C ALA A 220 17.37 16.65 1.67
N LYS A 221 18.36 17.15 2.43
CA LYS A 221 18.22 17.36 3.88
C LYS A 221 17.08 18.31 4.24
N ARG A 222 16.90 19.41 3.50
CA ARG A 222 15.77 20.35 3.72
C ARG A 222 14.40 19.73 3.48
N ARG A 223 14.33 18.72 2.60
CA ARG A 223 13.13 17.92 2.32
C ARG A 223 13.06 16.64 3.17
N SER A 224 13.97 16.47 4.12
CA SER A 224 14.06 15.29 4.98
C SER A 224 14.17 13.97 4.19
N LEU A 225 14.86 13.99 3.06
CA LEU A 225 15.16 12.82 2.23
C LEU A 225 16.47 12.15 2.68
N SER A 226 16.44 10.82 2.81
CA SER A 226 17.60 10.00 3.16
C SER A 226 17.67 8.74 2.29
N ILE A 227 18.89 8.30 2.00
CA ILE A 227 19.15 7.03 1.32
C ILE A 227 18.99 5.91 2.34
N PHE A 228 18.35 4.80 1.95
CA PHE A 228 18.25 3.59 2.76
C PHE A 228 18.68 2.35 1.98
N GLY A 229 19.16 1.36 2.73
CA GLY A 229 19.71 0.12 2.20
C GLY A 229 21.15 0.26 1.72
N GLU A 230 21.99 -0.72 2.01
CA GLU A 230 23.36 -0.79 1.51
C GLU A 230 23.49 -1.77 0.34
N VAL A 231 24.37 -1.46 -0.62
CA VAL A 231 24.63 -2.38 -1.73
C VAL A 231 25.24 -3.67 -1.18
N ASN A 232 24.67 -4.80 -1.58
CA ASN A 232 24.94 -6.16 -1.10
C ASN A 232 24.33 -6.55 0.25
N GLU A 233 23.53 -5.69 0.88
CA GLU A 233 22.78 -6.03 2.09
C GLU A 233 21.67 -7.04 1.78
N GLU A 234 21.54 -8.08 2.62
CA GLU A 234 20.44 -9.04 2.54
C GLU A 234 19.29 -8.58 3.44
N VAL A 235 18.12 -8.36 2.85
CA VAL A 235 16.92 -7.87 3.54
C VAL A 235 15.71 -8.71 3.19
N ASP A 236 14.70 -8.69 4.06
CA ASP A 236 13.39 -9.29 3.75
C ASP A 236 12.68 -8.45 2.67
N PHE A 237 12.12 -9.12 1.67
CA PHE A 237 11.48 -8.44 0.54
C PHE A 237 10.15 -7.79 0.95
N SER A 238 10.09 -6.45 0.90
CA SER A 238 8.84 -5.69 0.97
C SER A 238 8.51 -5.07 -0.39
N PRO A 239 7.34 -5.34 -0.99
CA PRO A 239 6.92 -4.70 -2.25
C PRO A 239 6.80 -3.18 -2.17
N TYR A 240 6.65 -2.64 -0.97
CA TYR A 240 6.59 -1.21 -0.70
C TYR A 240 7.96 -0.55 -0.82
N ALA A 241 8.99 -1.14 -0.19
CA ALA A 241 10.34 -0.61 -0.17
C ALA A 241 11.21 -1.06 -1.35
N HIS A 242 10.91 -2.22 -1.94
CA HIS A 242 11.78 -2.91 -2.89
C HIS A 242 11.12 -3.16 -4.23
N ARG A 243 11.93 -3.09 -5.29
CA ARG A 243 11.58 -3.51 -6.65
C ARG A 243 12.49 -4.69 -7.03
N ASN A 244 11.91 -5.89 -7.10
CA ASN A 244 12.63 -7.10 -7.46
C ASN A 244 12.86 -7.16 -8.99
N VAL A 245 14.11 -7.37 -9.40
CA VAL A 245 14.53 -7.60 -10.80
C VAL A 245 15.00 -9.04 -11.06
N GLY A 246 15.15 -9.86 -10.01
CA GLY A 246 15.54 -11.26 -10.03
C GLY A 246 14.36 -12.25 -10.14
N LYS A 247 14.53 -13.45 -9.59
CA LYS A 247 13.49 -14.49 -9.61
C LYS A 247 12.36 -14.12 -8.63
N ALA A 248 11.12 -14.19 -9.11
CA ALA A 248 9.94 -13.91 -8.31
C ALA A 248 9.77 -14.94 -7.17
N GLY A 249 9.40 -14.47 -5.97
CA GLY A 249 9.02 -15.32 -4.84
C GLY A 249 10.10 -15.52 -3.77
N SER A 250 11.27 -14.89 -3.88
CA SER A 250 12.30 -14.92 -2.83
C SER A 250 11.90 -14.04 -1.64
N LEU A 251 11.87 -14.62 -0.44
CA LEU A 251 11.61 -13.91 0.82
C LEU A 251 12.80 -13.05 1.27
N ARG A 252 14.02 -13.51 1.01
CA ARG A 252 15.26 -12.74 1.18
C ARG A 252 15.81 -12.33 -0.16
N VAL A 253 16.17 -11.06 -0.25
CA VAL A 253 16.67 -10.43 -1.47
C VAL A 253 17.90 -9.59 -1.14
N LYS A 254 18.76 -9.43 -2.13
CA LYS A 254 19.98 -8.64 -1.99
C LYS A 254 19.79 -7.27 -2.61
N ILE A 255 20.15 -6.20 -1.91
CA ILE A 255 20.09 -4.84 -2.46
C ILE A 255 21.19 -4.64 -3.50
N ILE A 256 20.79 -4.32 -4.74
CA ILE A 256 21.69 -3.96 -5.85
C ILE A 256 21.84 -2.44 -5.94
N LYS A 257 20.73 -1.72 -5.75
CA LYS A 257 20.72 -0.26 -5.69
C LYS A 257 19.89 0.21 -4.50
N PRO A 258 20.38 1.17 -3.71
CA PRO A 258 19.68 1.68 -2.56
C PRO A 258 18.41 2.46 -2.95
N GLY A 259 17.52 2.64 -1.99
CA GLY A 259 16.31 3.45 -2.14
C GLY A 259 16.44 4.82 -1.47
N VAL A 260 15.41 5.65 -1.61
CA VAL A 260 15.29 6.94 -0.91
C VAL A 260 13.97 7.00 -0.18
N GLU A 261 14.01 7.43 1.07
CA GLU A 261 12.85 7.67 1.91
C GLU A 261 12.77 9.13 2.37
N ALA A 262 11.57 9.61 2.64
CA ALA A 262 11.27 10.91 3.22
C ALA A 262 10.78 10.73 4.66
N ALA A 263 11.30 11.50 5.61
CA ALA A 263 10.77 11.49 6.97
C ALA A 263 9.34 12.09 7.01
N VAL A 264 8.43 11.40 7.69
CA VAL A 264 7.05 11.84 7.92
C VAL A 264 6.80 11.87 9.43
N ARG A 265 5.76 12.59 9.89
CA ARG A 265 5.43 12.76 11.31
C ARG A 265 5.38 11.46 12.12
N ARG A 266 5.10 10.31 11.48
CA ARG A 266 5.08 8.97 12.08
C ARG A 266 5.82 7.95 11.21
N GLY A 267 7.11 8.15 10.96
CA GLY A 267 7.97 7.17 10.29
C GLY A 267 8.58 7.72 9.01
N SER A 268 8.76 6.86 8.00
CA SER A 268 9.33 7.25 6.71
C SER A 268 8.45 6.77 5.56
N ARG A 269 8.40 7.57 4.49
CA ARG A 269 7.72 7.25 3.24
C ARG A 269 8.75 6.93 2.17
N VAL A 270 8.63 5.80 1.48
CA VAL A 270 9.55 5.44 0.40
C VAL A 270 9.22 6.29 -0.83
N VAL A 271 10.18 7.10 -1.28
CA VAL A 271 10.09 7.95 -2.47
C VAL A 271 10.62 7.21 -3.69
N VAL A 272 11.77 6.55 -3.55
CA VAL A 272 12.36 5.69 -4.57
C VAL A 272 12.65 4.32 -3.96
N ARG A 273 12.09 3.27 -4.56
CA ARG A 273 12.29 1.89 -4.11
C ARG A 273 13.71 1.41 -4.39
N ALA A 274 14.29 0.67 -3.44
CA ALA A 274 15.56 -0.01 -3.66
C ALA A 274 15.37 -1.11 -4.72
N ILE A 275 16.39 -1.35 -5.55
CA ILE A 275 16.38 -2.42 -6.54
C ILE A 275 17.09 -3.63 -5.92
N VAL A 276 16.43 -4.78 -5.98
CA VAL A 276 16.88 -6.01 -5.32
C VAL A 276 16.80 -7.22 -6.26
N GLU A 277 17.60 -8.25 -6.01
CA GLU A 277 17.58 -9.55 -6.72
C GLU A 277 17.53 -10.77 -5.80
#